data_AF-A0A0B8N2C0-F1
#
_entry.id   AF-A0A0B8N2C0-F1
#
_cell.length_a   1.000
_cell.length_b   1.000
_cell.length_c   1.000
_cell.angle_alpha   90.00
_cell.angle_beta   90.00
_cell.angle_gamma   90.00
#
_symmetry.space_group_name_H-M   'P 1'
#
loop_
_entity.id
_entity.type
_entity.pdbx_description
1 polymer ?
#
loop_
_entity_poly.entity_id
_entity_poly.type
_entity_poly.pdbx_seq_one_letter_code
_entity_poly.pdbx_strand_id
1 'polypeptide(L)'
;MGSAPIILRLPDELLHRILSSACLQDPPPPPHSARLWAYNPRNAVLNISLTCSHFWRIAHVFPFESVYIQEARIHSAYSTRHQKYHIDPPMIQSWLQIHNTTLKSIKIDELSSQRTKPAGYRFWFDAAKFPNLENLHLSRWLWNSPLDLDDDLAAKERDALSILGAPRLRREEEWLRCLARAALDHRRQRGKCNLEEIWIQFTPEEVGTGIGEEPEPEVEEKEEVYPWDRMDRVCEEIAQQSDGLLKLEYNPPAFSREKWKEDLELKREWRRILETEGRPRRIPRRFLDR
;
A
#
# COMPACT_ATOMS: atom_id res chain seq x y z
N MET A 1 34.10 -12.09 -14.31
CA MET A 1 33.61 -12.74 -13.08
C MET A 1 33.42 -11.67 -12.03
N GLY A 2 32.19 -11.29 -11.71
CA GLY A 2 31.93 -10.28 -10.67
C GLY A 2 32.20 -10.88 -9.30
N SER A 3 33.06 -10.22 -8.50
CA SER A 3 33.24 -10.61 -7.10
C SER A 3 31.92 -10.47 -6.36
N ALA A 4 31.45 -11.54 -5.72
CA ALA A 4 30.35 -11.45 -4.77
C ALA A 4 30.70 -10.39 -3.70
N PRO A 5 29.72 -9.56 -3.27
CA PRO A 5 29.96 -8.55 -2.25
C PRO A 5 30.46 -9.19 -0.95
N ILE A 6 31.46 -8.56 -0.32
CA ILE A 6 32.22 -9.07 0.84
C ILE A 6 31.29 -9.50 1.99
N ILE A 7 30.17 -8.80 2.18
CA ILE A 7 29.22 -9.07 3.26
C ILE A 7 28.57 -10.46 3.17
N LEU A 8 28.39 -11.01 1.96
CA LEU A 8 27.82 -12.35 1.75
C LEU A 8 28.82 -13.48 2.05
N ARG A 9 30.09 -13.14 2.34
CA ARG A 9 31.14 -14.11 2.69
C ARG A 9 31.40 -14.18 4.19
N LEU A 10 30.69 -13.39 4.99
CA LEU A 10 30.82 -13.44 6.45
C LEU A 10 30.26 -14.77 6.98
N PRO A 11 30.89 -15.38 8.00
CA PRO A 11 30.33 -16.51 8.71
C PRO A 11 28.95 -16.21 9.30
N ASP A 12 28.08 -17.22 9.36
CA ASP A 12 26.70 -17.12 9.87
C ASP A 12 26.68 -16.55 11.30
N GLU A 13 27.69 -16.86 12.13
CA GLU A 13 27.78 -16.38 13.51
C GLU A 13 28.02 -14.87 13.58
N LEU A 14 28.83 -14.31 12.67
CA LEU A 14 29.07 -12.87 12.61
C LEU A 14 27.85 -12.15 12.06
N LEU A 15 27.23 -12.69 11.01
CA LEU A 15 25.99 -12.15 10.46
C LEU A 15 24.88 -12.15 11.52
N HIS A 16 24.71 -13.26 12.24
CA HIS A 16 23.73 -13.35 13.31
C HIS A 16 23.98 -12.30 14.40
N ARG A 17 25.23 -12.09 14.83
CA ARG A 17 25.57 -11.04 15.82
C ARG A 17 25.26 -9.62 15.31
N ILE A 18 25.58 -9.33 14.04
CA ILE A 18 25.29 -8.04 13.42
C ILE A 18 23.77 -7.80 13.38
N LEU A 19 23.01 -8.78 12.89
CA LEU A 19 21.55 -8.67 12.78
C LEU A 19 20.89 -8.63 14.16
N SER A 20 21.36 -9.43 15.13
CA SER A 20 20.87 -9.39 16.52
C SER A 20 21.09 -8.02 17.15
N SER A 21 22.28 -7.44 16.97
CA SER A 21 22.58 -6.10 17.46
C SER A 21 21.66 -5.05 16.85
N ALA A 22 21.39 -5.14 15.54
CA ALA A 22 20.43 -4.28 14.87
C ALA A 22 18.98 -4.50 15.36
N CYS A 23 18.58 -5.73 15.69
CA CYS A 23 17.24 -6.01 16.24
C CYS A 23 17.04 -5.49 17.68
N LEU A 24 18.13 -5.35 18.45
CA LEU A 24 18.11 -4.91 19.85
C LEU A 24 18.14 -3.39 20.02
N GLN A 25 18.48 -2.62 18.98
CA GLN A 25 18.55 -1.17 19.06
C GLN A 25 17.16 -0.51 18.96
N ASP A 26 16.75 0.07 20.09
CA ASP A 26 15.75 1.11 20.38
C ASP A 26 14.32 1.03 19.77
N PRO A 27 13.31 1.58 20.48
CA PRO A 27 11.91 1.40 20.16
C PRO A 27 11.54 2.01 18.80
N PRO A 28 10.47 1.50 18.16
CA PRO A 28 10.00 2.04 16.90
C PRO A 28 9.80 3.57 17.02
N PRO A 29 10.25 4.36 16.03
CA PRO A 29 9.98 5.78 16.04
C PRO A 29 8.46 6.02 16.02
N PRO A 30 7.97 7.13 16.60
CA PRO A 30 6.55 7.41 16.67
C PRO A 30 5.89 7.31 15.28
N PRO A 31 4.64 6.83 15.19
CA PRO A 31 3.98 6.36 13.97
C PRO A 31 3.94 7.38 12.83
N HIS A 32 4.04 8.68 13.13
CA HIS A 32 3.90 9.75 12.14
C HIS A 32 5.22 10.26 11.55
N SER A 33 6.38 9.73 11.94
CA SER A 33 7.68 10.21 11.46
C SER A 33 8.23 9.40 10.29
N ALA A 34 7.62 9.50 9.11
CA ALA A 34 8.00 8.72 7.91
C ALA A 34 9.51 8.70 7.59
N ARG A 35 10.25 9.79 7.90
CA ARG A 35 11.71 9.87 7.71
C ARG A 35 12.54 9.02 8.68
N LEU A 36 12.04 8.72 9.88
CA LEU A 36 12.77 7.93 10.89
C LEU A 36 12.56 6.42 10.73
N TRP A 37 11.44 6.00 10.13
CA TRP A 37 11.16 4.58 9.85
C TRP A 37 12.16 3.96 8.86
N ALA A 38 12.66 4.74 7.91
CA ALA A 38 13.68 4.30 6.94
C ALA A 38 15.05 4.01 7.58
N TYR A 39 15.32 4.56 8.77
CA TYR A 39 16.58 4.38 9.50
C TYR A 39 16.44 3.47 10.72
N ASN A 40 15.31 2.77 10.88
CA ASN A 40 15.17 1.80 11.96
C ASN A 40 16.07 0.57 11.66
N PRO A 41 17.04 0.23 12.54
CA PRO A 41 17.90 -0.92 12.35
C PRO A 41 17.14 -2.25 12.17
N ARG A 42 15.95 -2.41 12.79
CA ARG A 42 15.06 -3.57 12.54
C ARG A 42 14.54 -3.62 11.11
N ASN A 43 14.19 -2.48 10.53
CA ASN A 43 13.78 -2.40 9.13
C ASN A 43 14.96 -2.66 8.19
N ALA A 44 16.19 -2.31 8.59
CA ALA A 44 17.37 -2.69 7.83
C ALA A 44 17.57 -4.22 7.82
N VAL A 45 17.36 -4.90 8.95
CA VAL A 45 17.40 -6.38 9.03
C VAL A 45 16.32 -6.99 8.12
N LEU A 46 15.09 -6.47 8.16
CA LEU A 46 14.02 -6.89 7.25
C LEU A 46 14.43 -6.70 5.79
N ASN A 47 14.83 -5.48 5.40
CA ASN A 47 15.18 -5.17 4.02
C ASN A 47 16.31 -6.07 3.52
N ILE A 48 17.34 -6.30 4.35
CA ILE A 48 18.43 -7.22 4.04
C ILE A 48 17.94 -8.66 3.90
N SER A 49 17.04 -9.12 4.78
CA SER A 49 16.42 -10.46 4.68
C SER A 49 15.63 -10.64 3.39
N LEU A 50 15.07 -9.55 2.86
CA LEU A 50 14.34 -9.51 1.60
C LEU A 50 15.24 -9.29 0.37
N THR A 51 16.57 -9.33 0.52
CA THR A 51 17.50 -9.24 -0.64
C THR A 51 18.02 -10.59 -1.11
N CYS A 52 18.21 -11.57 -0.22
CA CYS A 52 18.68 -12.90 -0.60
C CYS A 52 18.31 -13.99 0.42
N SER A 53 18.25 -15.24 -0.05
CA SER A 53 17.88 -16.41 0.77
C SER A 53 18.83 -16.67 1.94
N HIS A 54 20.10 -16.28 1.85
CA HIS A 54 21.07 -16.42 2.95
C HIS A 54 20.68 -15.52 4.13
N PHE A 55 20.44 -14.23 3.88
CA PHE A 55 20.01 -13.32 4.93
C PHE A 55 18.63 -13.67 5.47
N TRP A 56 17.71 -14.11 4.61
CA TRP A 56 16.42 -14.65 5.03
C TRP A 56 16.58 -15.73 6.11
N ARG A 57 17.47 -16.70 5.87
CA ARG A 57 17.68 -17.85 6.79
C ARG A 57 18.19 -17.41 8.15
N ILE A 58 18.93 -16.32 8.24
CA ILE A 58 19.46 -15.81 9.51
C ILE A 58 18.46 -14.86 10.18
N ALA A 59 17.70 -14.07 9.41
CA ALA A 59 16.84 -13.03 9.96
C ALA A 59 15.47 -13.53 10.44
N HIS A 60 14.93 -14.63 9.88
CA HIS A 60 13.57 -15.09 10.20
C HIS A 60 13.38 -15.55 11.66
N VAL A 61 14.46 -15.81 12.41
CA VAL A 61 14.38 -16.24 13.81
C VAL A 61 14.12 -15.09 14.79
N PHE A 62 14.27 -13.83 14.35
CA PHE A 62 14.05 -12.68 15.21
C PHE A 62 12.55 -12.37 15.30
N PRO A 63 12.01 -12.11 16.51
CA PRO A 63 10.62 -11.69 16.65
C PRO A 63 10.45 -10.24 16.18
N PHE A 64 9.53 -10.02 15.25
CA PHE A 64 9.14 -8.69 14.80
C PHE A 64 7.73 -8.37 15.29
N GLU A 65 7.60 -7.26 16.01
CA GLU A 65 6.30 -6.70 16.41
C GLU A 65 5.79 -5.66 15.41
N SER A 66 6.69 -5.04 14.65
CA SER A 66 6.35 -4.03 13.65
C SER A 66 7.16 -4.25 12.40
N VAL A 67 6.53 -4.14 11.23
CA VAL A 67 7.19 -4.26 9.94
C VAL A 67 6.86 -3.08 9.05
N TYR A 68 7.88 -2.55 8.38
CA TYR A 68 7.73 -1.53 7.35
C TYR A 68 8.26 -2.04 6.02
N ILE A 69 7.35 -2.25 5.08
CA ILE A 69 7.65 -2.74 3.73
C ILE A 69 7.51 -1.57 2.78
N GLN A 70 8.63 -1.16 2.20
CA GLN A 70 8.70 -0.15 1.17
C GLN A 70 9.67 -0.65 0.10
N GLU A 71 9.31 -0.55 -1.18
CA GLU A 71 10.30 -0.78 -2.22
C GLU A 71 11.42 0.26 -2.11
N ALA A 72 12.61 -0.21 -1.75
CA ALA A 72 13.79 0.62 -1.73
C ALA A 72 14.17 0.98 -3.17
N ARG A 73 13.88 2.23 -3.55
CA ARG A 73 14.55 2.86 -4.71
C ARG A 73 16.00 3.13 -4.31
N ILE A 74 16.87 2.12 -4.42
CA ILE A 74 18.30 2.34 -4.21
C ILE A 74 18.78 3.21 -5.36
N HIS A 75 18.95 4.51 -5.08
CA HIS A 75 19.73 5.40 -5.92
C HIS A 75 21.18 4.94 -5.83
N SER A 76 21.60 4.05 -6.74
CA SER A 76 23.02 3.79 -6.94
C SER A 76 23.68 5.10 -7.34
N ALA A 77 24.48 5.69 -6.45
CA ALA A 77 25.29 6.87 -6.72
C ALA A 77 26.30 6.65 -7.88
N TYR A 78 26.40 5.44 -8.41
CA TYR A 78 27.38 5.01 -9.41
C TYR A 78 26.77 4.39 -10.68
N SER A 79 25.45 4.38 -10.84
CA SER A 79 24.78 3.84 -12.03
C SER A 79 23.81 4.86 -12.63
N THR A 80 24.09 5.27 -13.87
CA THR A 80 23.17 6.09 -14.70
C THR A 80 21.90 5.35 -15.13
N ARG A 81 21.75 4.07 -14.75
CA ARG A 81 20.52 3.30 -14.91
C ARG A 81 19.90 3.07 -13.54
N HIS A 82 18.68 3.57 -13.36
CA HIS A 82 17.81 3.27 -12.23
C HIS A 82 17.53 1.75 -12.19
N GLN A 83 18.39 0.97 -11.55
CA GLN A 83 18.04 -0.40 -11.18
C GLN A 83 17.07 -0.31 -10.02
N LYS A 84 15.78 -0.48 -10.32
CA LYS A 84 14.76 -0.70 -9.30
C LYS A 84 14.97 -2.11 -8.77
N TYR A 85 15.41 -2.22 -7.53
CA TYR A 85 15.39 -3.50 -6.83
C TYR A 85 13.94 -3.77 -6.45
N HIS A 86 13.34 -4.76 -7.09
CA HIS A 86 11.99 -5.18 -6.79
C HIS A 86 12.01 -6.12 -5.59
N ILE A 87 11.14 -5.88 -4.63
CA ILE A 87 10.93 -6.85 -3.56
C ILE A 87 10.10 -7.99 -4.12
N ASP A 88 10.52 -9.22 -3.88
CA ASP A 88 9.80 -10.43 -4.31
C ASP A 88 8.55 -10.66 -3.43
N PRO A 89 7.32 -10.53 -3.98
CA PRO A 89 6.10 -10.64 -3.19
C PRO A 89 5.89 -11.99 -2.48
N PRO A 90 6.17 -13.16 -3.10
CA PRO A 90 6.22 -14.46 -2.40
C PRO A 90 7.12 -14.47 -1.17
N MET A 91 8.27 -13.80 -1.22
CA MET A 91 9.18 -13.72 -0.09
C MET A 91 8.61 -12.86 1.03
N ILE A 92 7.99 -11.71 0.71
CA ILE A 92 7.26 -10.90 1.70
C ILE A 92 6.13 -11.72 2.32
N GLN A 93 5.34 -12.41 1.51
CA GLN A 93 4.20 -13.19 1.99
C GLN A 93 4.64 -14.31 2.94
N SER A 94 5.69 -15.04 2.57
CA SER A 94 6.27 -16.09 3.42
C SER A 94 6.79 -15.51 4.74
N TRP A 95 7.44 -14.35 4.68
CA TRP A 95 7.95 -13.67 5.88
C TRP A 95 6.81 -13.22 6.80
N LEU A 96 5.77 -12.58 6.25
CA LEU A 96 4.60 -12.15 7.01
C LEU A 96 3.88 -13.34 7.67
N GLN A 97 3.82 -14.50 7.00
CA GLN A 97 3.23 -15.71 7.56
C GLN A 97 4.02 -16.24 8.77
N ILE A 98 5.35 -16.18 8.73
CA ILE A 98 6.20 -16.61 9.86
C ILE A 98 5.96 -15.73 11.09
N HIS A 99 5.79 -14.43 10.88
CA HIS A 99 5.59 -13.46 11.96
C HIS A 99 4.12 -13.13 12.23
N ASN A 100 3.19 -13.95 11.73
CA ASN A 100 1.76 -13.63 11.80
C ASN A 100 1.25 -13.46 13.24
N THR A 101 1.81 -14.23 14.18
CA THR A 101 1.46 -14.18 15.60
C THR A 101 2.24 -13.13 16.39
N THR A 102 3.34 -12.58 15.85
CA THR A 102 4.15 -11.59 16.58
C THR A 102 3.86 -10.16 16.14
N LEU A 103 3.41 -9.97 14.89
CA LEU A 103 3.19 -8.64 14.33
C LEU A 103 1.96 -7.95 14.95
N LYS A 104 2.22 -6.74 15.44
CA LYS A 104 1.25 -5.75 15.93
C LYS A 104 1.06 -4.58 14.99
N SER A 105 2.08 -4.23 14.20
CA SER A 105 2.00 -3.14 13.24
C SER A 105 2.56 -3.56 11.89
N ILE A 106 1.79 -3.32 10.83
CA ILE A 106 2.20 -3.61 9.46
C ILE A 106 1.99 -2.34 8.66
N LYS A 107 3.08 -1.83 8.09
CA LYS A 107 3.06 -0.70 7.17
C LYS A 107 3.57 -1.15 5.81
N ILE A 108 2.72 -1.07 4.79
CA ILE A 108 3.05 -1.40 3.40
C ILE A 108 2.85 -0.13 2.58
N ASP A 109 3.97 0.47 2.17
CA ASP A 109 3.96 1.66 1.32
C ASP A 109 3.89 1.26 -0.16
N GLU A 110 4.52 2.03 -1.04
CA GLU A 110 4.58 1.78 -2.47
C GLU A 110 5.32 0.46 -2.75
N LEU A 111 4.55 -0.59 -3.05
CA LEU A 111 5.03 -1.75 -3.82
C LEU A 111 4.83 -1.40 -5.29
N SER A 112 5.87 -1.47 -6.11
CA SER A 112 5.73 -1.12 -7.51
C SER A 112 4.75 -2.07 -8.17
N SER A 113 3.64 -1.49 -8.63
CA SER A 113 2.82 -2.11 -9.66
C SER A 113 3.66 -2.12 -10.94
N GLN A 114 4.44 -3.17 -11.18
CA GLN A 114 4.91 -3.39 -12.54
C GLN A 114 3.67 -3.53 -13.44
N ARG A 115 3.54 -2.64 -14.43
CA ARG A 115 2.62 -2.80 -15.57
C ARG A 115 2.93 -4.07 -16.39
N THR A 116 4.03 -4.75 -16.10
CA THR A 116 4.46 -6.02 -16.69
C THR A 116 4.65 -7.07 -15.61
N LYS A 117 3.62 -7.35 -14.80
CA LYS A 117 3.63 -8.57 -13.98
C LYS A 117 3.69 -9.77 -14.92
N PRO A 118 4.59 -10.75 -14.70
CA PRO A 118 4.43 -12.07 -15.29
C PRO A 118 3.04 -12.59 -14.89
N ALA A 119 2.30 -13.18 -15.83
CA ALA A 119 0.99 -13.77 -15.54
C ALA A 119 1.10 -14.71 -14.32
N GLY A 120 0.27 -14.47 -13.29
CA GLY A 120 0.25 -15.27 -12.05
C GLY A 120 0.92 -14.65 -10.82
N TYR A 121 1.57 -13.48 -10.90
CA TYR A 121 2.12 -12.81 -9.72
C TYR A 121 1.03 -12.13 -8.86
N ARG A 122 0.64 -12.77 -7.75
CA ARG A 122 -0.36 -12.28 -6.78
C ARG A 122 0.28 -12.05 -5.40
N PHE A 123 0.19 -10.83 -4.88
CA PHE A 123 0.54 -10.51 -3.49
C PHE A 123 -0.71 -10.57 -2.61
N TRP A 124 -0.93 -11.67 -1.88
CA TRP A 124 -2.11 -11.81 -1.03
C TRP A 124 -1.78 -11.59 0.45
N PHE A 125 -2.39 -10.54 1.00
CA PHE A 125 -2.40 -10.17 2.42
C PHE A 125 -3.82 -10.34 3.00
N ASP A 126 -3.89 -11.02 4.14
CA ASP A 126 -5.14 -11.33 4.86
C ASP A 126 -4.92 -10.96 6.33
N ALA A 127 -5.53 -9.86 6.75
CA ALA A 127 -5.36 -9.32 8.09
C ALA A 127 -5.90 -10.26 9.19
N ALA A 128 -6.81 -11.20 8.87
CA ALA A 128 -7.32 -12.18 9.85
C ALA A 128 -6.23 -13.13 10.35
N LYS A 129 -5.19 -13.35 9.54
CA LYS A 129 -4.10 -14.25 9.90
C LYS A 129 -3.19 -13.66 10.98
N PHE A 130 -3.37 -12.38 11.33
CA PHE A 130 -2.55 -11.64 12.27
C PHE A 130 -3.34 -11.31 13.54
N PRO A 131 -3.42 -12.24 14.52
CA PRO A 131 -4.29 -12.07 15.68
C PRO A 131 -3.92 -10.87 16.56
N ASN A 132 -2.64 -10.51 16.58
CA ASN A 132 -2.12 -9.41 17.39
C ASN A 132 -2.00 -8.10 16.60
N LEU A 133 -2.45 -8.05 15.35
CA LEU A 133 -2.35 -6.85 14.52
C LEU A 133 -3.25 -5.75 15.07
N GLU A 134 -2.64 -4.67 15.53
CA GLU A 134 -3.27 -3.47 16.08
C GLU A 134 -3.31 -2.33 15.05
N ASN A 135 -2.24 -2.20 14.24
CA ASN A 135 -2.05 -1.08 13.33
C ASN A 135 -1.78 -1.56 11.90
N LEU A 136 -2.60 -1.15 10.95
CA LEU A 136 -2.44 -1.48 9.54
C LEU A 136 -2.34 -0.22 8.69
N HIS A 137 -1.19 0.00 8.06
CA HIS A 137 -0.95 1.13 7.19
C HIS A 137 -0.79 0.63 5.75
N LEU A 138 -1.60 1.15 4.83
CA LEU A 138 -1.64 0.72 3.44
C LEU A 138 -1.49 1.90 2.48
N SER A 139 -0.68 1.72 1.43
CA SER A 139 -0.62 2.65 0.31
C SER A 139 -1.82 2.48 -0.63
N ARG A 140 -2.18 3.57 -1.34
CA ARG A 140 -3.20 3.56 -2.42
C ARG A 140 -2.98 2.46 -3.45
N TRP A 141 -1.74 2.10 -3.75
CA TRP A 141 -1.45 1.16 -4.85
C TRP A 141 -1.93 -0.27 -4.55
N LEU A 142 -2.23 -0.56 -3.28
CA LEU A 142 -2.89 -1.79 -2.87
C LEU A 142 -4.41 -1.76 -3.09
N TRP A 143 -4.99 -0.62 -3.45
CA TRP A 143 -6.44 -0.44 -3.65
C TRP A 143 -6.91 -0.86 -5.04
N ASN A 144 -6.07 -0.65 -6.05
CA ASN A 144 -6.44 -0.82 -7.46
C ASN A 144 -5.95 -2.14 -8.08
N SER A 145 -5.28 -3.02 -7.31
CA SER A 145 -4.97 -4.35 -7.80
C SER A 145 -6.16 -5.25 -7.48
N PRO A 146 -7.01 -5.66 -8.44
CA PRO A 146 -7.62 -6.96 -8.30
C PRO A 146 -6.42 -7.90 -8.22
N LEU A 147 -6.20 -8.48 -7.06
CA LEU A 147 -5.46 -9.72 -7.02
C LEU A 147 -6.43 -10.70 -7.63
N ASP A 148 -6.38 -10.82 -8.97
CA ASP A 148 -7.33 -11.58 -9.77
C ASP A 148 -7.74 -12.82 -9.00
N LEU A 149 -9.00 -12.90 -8.57
CA LEU A 149 -9.56 -14.17 -8.18
C LEU A 149 -10.12 -14.78 -9.45
N ASP A 150 -9.85 -16.06 -9.65
CA ASP A 150 -10.73 -16.86 -10.48
C ASP A 150 -12.15 -16.71 -9.94
N ASP A 151 -13.10 -16.38 -10.81
CA ASP A 151 -14.53 -16.29 -10.49
C ASP A 151 -15.07 -17.58 -9.82
N ASP A 152 -14.36 -18.70 -9.96
CA ASP A 152 -14.70 -19.98 -9.32
C ASP A 152 -14.38 -20.07 -7.81
N LEU A 153 -13.49 -19.22 -7.27
CA LEU A 153 -13.14 -19.22 -5.83
C LEU A 153 -13.96 -18.23 -4.99
N ALA A 154 -14.60 -17.24 -5.61
CA ALA A 154 -15.48 -16.28 -4.95
C ALA A 154 -16.73 -16.95 -4.31
N ALA A 155 -17.06 -18.18 -4.72
CA ALA A 155 -18.16 -18.94 -4.17
C ALA A 155 -17.83 -19.74 -2.89
N LYS A 156 -16.55 -19.88 -2.50
CA LYS A 156 -16.15 -20.81 -1.41
C LYS A 156 -15.47 -20.24 -0.18
N GLU A 157 -15.06 -18.97 -0.13
CA GLU A 157 -14.43 -18.43 1.07
C GLU A 157 -15.19 -17.25 1.67
N ARG A 158 -16.11 -17.57 2.59
CA ARG A 158 -16.79 -16.63 3.50
C ARG A 158 -15.89 -16.16 4.66
N ASP A 159 -14.58 -16.10 4.50
CA ASP A 159 -13.71 -15.47 5.51
C ASP A 159 -13.47 -14.01 5.10
N ALA A 160 -14.30 -13.14 5.64
CA ALA A 160 -14.42 -11.74 5.25
C ALA A 160 -13.17 -10.89 5.51
N LEU A 161 -12.10 -11.42 6.11
CA LEU A 161 -10.81 -10.71 6.27
C LEU A 161 -9.77 -11.04 5.17
N SER A 162 -10.10 -11.94 4.23
CA SER A 162 -9.38 -12.14 2.95
C SER A 162 -9.55 -10.98 1.95
N ILE A 163 -9.70 -9.74 2.42
CA ILE A 163 -10.26 -8.54 1.73
C ILE A 163 -9.46 -8.05 0.52
N LEU A 164 -8.35 -8.70 0.22
CA LEU A 164 -7.63 -8.48 -1.02
C LEU A 164 -8.21 -9.23 -2.23
N GLY A 165 -9.31 -9.96 -2.03
CA GLY A 165 -10.09 -10.62 -3.07
C GLY A 165 -11.36 -9.89 -3.51
N ALA A 166 -11.50 -8.58 -3.28
CA ALA A 166 -12.73 -7.90 -3.68
C ALA A 166 -12.75 -7.69 -5.22
N PRO A 167 -13.75 -8.22 -5.95
CA PRO A 167 -13.84 -8.08 -7.40
C PRO A 167 -14.00 -6.60 -7.73
N ARG A 168 -13.06 -6.04 -8.52
CA ARG A 168 -13.10 -4.68 -9.10
C ARG A 168 -14.04 -3.74 -8.32
N LEU A 169 -13.77 -3.50 -7.04
CA LEU A 169 -14.57 -2.54 -6.30
C LEU A 169 -14.26 -1.19 -6.92
N ARG A 170 -15.11 -0.76 -7.86
CA ARG A 170 -14.99 0.47 -8.66
C ARG A 170 -14.95 1.75 -7.78
N ARG A 171 -14.83 1.64 -6.46
CA ARG A 171 -14.97 2.70 -5.46
C ARG A 171 -14.12 2.37 -4.23
N GLU A 172 -13.03 3.11 -4.04
CA GLU A 172 -12.10 3.03 -2.91
C GLU A 172 -12.84 3.07 -1.55
N GLU A 173 -13.91 3.85 -1.47
CA GLU A 173 -14.71 3.97 -0.25
C GLU A 173 -15.41 2.66 0.14
N GLU A 174 -15.89 1.89 -0.85
CA GLU A 174 -16.58 0.62 -0.58
C GLU A 174 -15.60 -0.43 -0.08
N TRP A 175 -14.40 -0.45 -0.64
CA TRP A 175 -13.33 -1.31 -0.16
C TRP A 175 -13.00 -1.03 1.32
N LEU A 176 -12.94 0.24 1.71
CA LEU A 176 -12.72 0.64 3.10
C LEU A 176 -13.83 0.21 4.03
N ARG A 177 -15.09 0.37 3.62
CA ARG A 177 -16.24 -0.10 4.39
C ARG A 177 -16.18 -1.61 4.59
N CYS A 178 -15.86 -2.37 3.55
CA CYS A 178 -15.71 -3.82 3.63
C CYS A 178 -14.57 -4.22 4.57
N LEU A 179 -13.40 -3.57 4.46
CA LEU A 179 -12.25 -3.81 5.34
C LEU A 179 -12.59 -3.56 6.81
N ALA A 180 -13.19 -2.40 7.09
CA ALA A 180 -13.57 -2.04 8.45
C ALA A 180 -14.62 -2.99 9.03
N ARG A 181 -15.66 -3.33 8.27
CA ARG A 181 -16.72 -4.27 8.71
C ARG A 181 -16.14 -5.63 9.07
N ALA A 182 -15.29 -6.18 8.22
CA ALA A 182 -14.67 -7.47 8.48
C ALA A 182 -13.72 -7.43 9.69
N ALA A 183 -12.93 -6.37 9.86
CA ALA A 183 -12.10 -6.21 11.05
C ALA A 183 -12.95 -6.22 12.34
N LEU A 184 -14.08 -5.49 12.33
CA LEU A 184 -15.03 -5.46 13.44
C LEU A 184 -15.70 -6.82 13.68
N ASP A 185 -16.13 -7.51 12.63
CA ASP A 185 -16.78 -8.82 12.72
C ASP A 185 -15.85 -9.86 13.35
N HIS A 186 -14.57 -9.89 12.93
CA HIS A 186 -13.59 -10.82 13.51
C HIS A 186 -13.21 -10.47 14.94
N ARG A 187 -13.14 -9.18 15.28
CA ARG A 187 -12.96 -8.72 16.65
C ARG A 187 -14.11 -9.17 17.55
N ARG A 188 -15.37 -9.04 17.07
CA ARG A 188 -16.59 -9.41 17.81
C ARG A 188 -16.82 -10.92 17.93
N GLN A 189 -16.60 -11.68 16.87
CA GLN A 189 -17.00 -13.09 16.81
C GLN A 189 -15.93 -14.06 17.31
N ARG A 190 -14.65 -13.71 17.22
CA ARG A 190 -13.56 -14.68 17.39
C ARG A 190 -12.41 -14.20 18.27
N GLY A 191 -12.34 -12.92 18.66
CA GLY A 191 -11.17 -12.36 19.35
C GLY A 191 -9.86 -12.56 18.56
N LYS A 192 -9.96 -12.73 17.24
CA LYS A 192 -8.87 -13.13 16.33
C LYS A 192 -8.24 -11.95 15.59
N CYS A 193 -8.66 -10.73 15.86
CA CYS A 193 -8.11 -9.54 15.24
C CYS A 193 -8.21 -8.40 16.23
N ASN A 194 -7.07 -7.86 16.63
CA ASN A 194 -6.97 -6.72 17.54
C ASN A 194 -6.83 -5.39 16.79
N LEU A 195 -7.30 -5.33 15.54
CA LEU A 195 -7.09 -4.16 14.71
C LEU A 195 -7.83 -2.96 15.31
N GLU A 196 -7.05 -1.93 15.60
CA GLU A 196 -7.47 -0.69 16.25
C GLU A 196 -7.32 0.50 15.31
N GLU A 197 -6.30 0.48 14.45
CA GLU A 197 -6.03 1.56 13.52
C GLU A 197 -5.79 1.06 12.09
N ILE A 198 -6.47 1.70 11.14
CA ILE A 198 -6.19 1.61 9.71
C ILE A 198 -5.72 2.99 9.25
N TRP A 199 -4.50 3.09 8.76
CA TRP A 199 -3.95 4.30 8.16
C TRP A 199 -3.79 4.15 6.67
N ILE A 200 -4.10 5.21 5.93
CA ILE A 200 -4.21 5.15 4.49
C ILE A 200 -3.46 6.29 3.78
N GLN A 201 -2.62 5.90 2.82
CA GLN A 201 -2.07 6.87 1.88
C GLN A 201 -3.07 7.15 0.76
N PHE A 202 -4.06 7.99 1.03
CA PHE A 202 -5.03 8.49 0.05
C PHE A 202 -4.40 9.53 -0.87
N THR A 203 -4.17 9.13 -2.12
CA THR A 203 -3.73 10.03 -3.20
C THR A 203 -4.75 9.94 -4.32
N PRO A 204 -5.90 10.64 -4.29
CA PRO A 204 -7.00 10.42 -5.24
C PRO A 204 -6.45 10.29 -6.66
N GLU A 205 -6.98 9.34 -7.44
CA GLU A 205 -6.47 9.04 -8.78
C GLU A 205 -6.31 10.37 -9.46
N GLU A 206 -5.07 10.69 -9.87
CA GLU A 206 -4.78 11.99 -10.45
C GLU A 206 -5.90 12.24 -11.43
N VAL A 207 -6.58 13.36 -11.21
CA VAL A 207 -7.56 13.91 -12.12
C VAL A 207 -6.75 14.12 -13.40
N GLY A 208 -6.67 13.07 -14.23
CA GLY A 208 -5.47 12.70 -14.97
C GLY A 208 -4.69 13.84 -15.58
N THR A 209 -3.38 13.82 -15.36
CA THR A 209 -2.40 14.31 -16.34
C THR A 209 -2.53 13.60 -17.70
N GLY A 210 -3.40 12.58 -17.80
CA GLY A 210 -3.91 11.97 -19.03
C GLY A 210 -4.72 12.92 -19.89
N ILE A 211 -4.10 14.00 -20.36
CA ILE A 211 -4.51 14.70 -21.57
C ILE A 211 -4.30 13.73 -22.73
N GLY A 212 -5.24 12.80 -22.94
CA GLY A 212 -5.18 11.85 -24.05
C GLY A 212 -5.73 10.44 -23.82
N GLU A 213 -6.19 10.08 -22.62
CA GLU A 213 -6.95 8.85 -22.41
C GLU A 213 -8.46 9.17 -22.51
N GLU A 214 -9.19 8.40 -23.32
CA GLU A 214 -10.63 8.60 -23.53
C GLU A 214 -11.37 8.40 -22.19
N PRO A 215 -12.22 9.35 -21.77
CA PRO A 215 -12.94 9.23 -20.51
C PRO A 215 -13.92 8.05 -20.59
N GLU A 216 -13.88 7.17 -19.59
CA GLU A 216 -14.94 6.17 -19.44
C GLU A 216 -16.29 6.88 -19.14
N PRO A 217 -17.40 6.46 -19.78
CA PRO A 217 -18.66 7.20 -19.82
C PRO A 217 -19.44 7.27 -18.48
N GLU A 218 -18.99 6.62 -17.40
CA GLU A 218 -19.74 6.51 -16.13
C GLU A 218 -19.19 7.39 -14.97
N VAL A 219 -18.15 8.18 -15.20
CA VAL A 219 -17.40 8.85 -14.10
C VAL A 219 -17.98 10.22 -13.69
N GLU A 220 -18.97 10.75 -14.42
CA GLU A 220 -19.40 12.16 -14.30
C GLU A 220 -20.04 12.55 -12.96
N GLU A 221 -20.80 11.67 -12.31
CA GLU A 221 -21.58 12.06 -11.12
C GLU A 221 -20.74 12.21 -9.83
N LYS A 222 -19.56 11.58 -9.76
CA LYS A 222 -18.72 11.60 -8.56
C LYS A 222 -17.53 12.56 -8.63
N GLU A 223 -17.22 13.08 -9.82
CA GLU A 223 -16.23 14.13 -9.99
C GLU A 223 -16.66 15.46 -9.34
N GLU A 224 -17.89 15.62 -8.86
CA GLU A 224 -18.37 16.88 -8.24
C GLU A 224 -18.12 17.00 -6.72
N VAL A 225 -17.80 15.89 -6.05
CA VAL A 225 -17.49 15.89 -4.62
C VAL A 225 -15.98 15.83 -4.37
N TYR A 226 -15.48 16.78 -3.59
CA TYR A 226 -14.06 16.84 -3.23
C TYR A 226 -13.59 15.51 -2.61
N PRO A 227 -12.49 14.89 -3.09
CA PRO A 227 -12.15 13.51 -2.75
C PRO A 227 -11.95 13.27 -1.25
N TRP A 228 -11.36 14.23 -0.53
CA TRP A 228 -11.18 14.13 0.91
C TRP A 228 -12.49 14.24 1.69
N ASP A 229 -13.47 15.03 1.22
CA ASP A 229 -14.80 15.07 1.83
C ASP A 229 -15.54 13.72 1.72
N ARG A 230 -15.17 12.89 0.74
CA ARG A 230 -15.69 11.51 0.64
C ARG A 230 -15.03 10.60 1.67
N MET A 231 -13.73 10.76 1.90
CA MET A 231 -12.98 10.02 2.91
C MET A 231 -13.40 10.39 4.33
N ASP A 232 -13.67 11.68 4.60
CA ASP A 232 -14.21 12.15 5.88
C ASP A 232 -15.50 11.42 6.24
N ARG A 233 -16.44 11.35 5.28
CA ARG A 233 -17.70 10.61 5.46
C ARG A 233 -17.47 9.14 5.78
N VAL A 234 -16.55 8.48 5.08
CA VAL A 234 -16.21 7.08 5.33
C VAL A 234 -15.61 6.91 6.74
N CYS A 235 -14.75 7.82 7.17
CA CYS A 235 -14.16 7.80 8.52
C CYS A 235 -15.23 7.99 9.59
N GLU A 236 -16.13 8.95 9.42
CA GLU A 236 -17.26 9.18 10.32
C GLU A 236 -18.19 7.96 10.40
N GLU A 237 -18.56 7.38 9.25
CA GLU A 237 -19.39 6.18 9.17
C GLU A 237 -18.76 5.00 9.93
N ILE A 238 -17.45 4.76 9.75
CA ILE A 238 -16.73 3.67 10.42
C ILE A 238 -16.57 3.95 11.91
N ALA A 239 -16.25 5.17 12.31
CA ALA A 239 -16.16 5.56 13.71
C ALA A 239 -17.50 5.34 14.44
N GLN A 240 -18.61 5.71 13.81
CA GLN A 240 -19.96 5.47 14.34
C GLN A 240 -20.31 3.97 14.42
N GLN A 241 -20.02 3.18 13.37
CA GLN A 241 -20.32 1.74 13.35
C GLN A 241 -19.47 0.92 14.34
N SER A 242 -18.26 1.40 14.61
CA SER A 242 -17.31 0.75 15.52
C SER A 242 -17.45 1.19 16.97
N ASP A 243 -18.28 2.19 17.29
CA ASP A 243 -18.33 2.82 18.62
C ASP A 243 -16.92 3.28 19.08
N GLY A 244 -16.13 3.79 18.14
CA GLY A 244 -14.74 4.22 18.37
C GLY A 244 -13.71 3.09 18.53
N LEU A 245 -14.09 1.81 18.40
CA LEU A 245 -13.15 0.68 18.52
C LEU A 245 -12.15 0.58 17.37
N LEU A 246 -12.49 1.13 16.21
CA LEU A 246 -11.65 1.12 15.01
C LEU A 246 -11.50 2.54 14.50
N LYS A 247 -10.25 2.99 14.42
CA LYS A 247 -9.86 4.30 13.93
C LYS A 247 -9.41 4.17 12.47
N LEU A 248 -10.05 4.91 11.58
CA LEU A 248 -9.60 5.08 10.20
C LEU A 248 -8.96 6.46 10.05
N GLU A 249 -7.71 6.49 9.62
CA GLU A 249 -6.98 7.72 9.30
C GLU A 249 -6.46 7.68 7.87
N TYR A 250 -6.22 8.86 7.31
CA TYR A 250 -5.63 9.01 5.99
C TYR A 250 -4.76 10.29 5.92
N ASN A 251 -3.91 10.42 4.90
CA ASN A 251 -3.05 11.61 4.79
C ASN A 251 -3.81 12.91 4.47
N PRO A 252 -3.33 14.07 4.96
CA PRO A 252 -3.91 15.37 4.62
C PRO A 252 -4.01 15.62 3.11
N PRO A 253 -4.90 16.53 2.69
CA PRO A 253 -5.06 16.86 1.29
C PRO A 253 -3.80 17.40 0.61
N ALA A 254 -3.48 16.85 -0.56
CA ALA A 254 -2.35 17.29 -1.36
C ALA A 254 -2.61 18.61 -2.13
N PHE A 255 -3.89 18.96 -2.31
CA PHE A 255 -4.33 20.18 -2.98
C PHE A 255 -5.63 20.68 -2.35
N SER A 256 -5.86 22.00 -2.40
CA SER A 256 -7.07 22.60 -1.82
C SER A 256 -8.33 22.27 -2.62
N ARG A 257 -9.49 22.50 -2.01
CA ARG A 257 -10.80 22.31 -2.63
C ARG A 257 -10.98 23.22 -3.85
N GLU A 258 -10.43 24.43 -3.81
CA GLU A 258 -10.48 25.41 -4.90
C GLU A 258 -9.66 24.93 -6.10
N LYS A 259 -8.40 24.52 -5.86
CA LYS A 259 -7.51 24.00 -6.91
C LYS A 259 -8.13 22.78 -7.61
N TRP A 260 -8.80 21.92 -6.85
CA TRP A 260 -9.51 20.77 -7.39
C TRP A 260 -10.71 21.15 -8.28
N LYS A 261 -11.51 22.14 -7.86
CA LYS A 261 -12.62 22.65 -8.68
C LYS A 261 -12.13 23.25 -10.01
N GLU A 262 -11.03 24.00 -9.96
CA GLU A 262 -10.39 24.51 -11.18
C GLU A 262 -9.95 23.37 -12.12
N ASP A 263 -9.35 22.30 -11.58
CA ASP A 263 -8.96 21.12 -12.37
C ASP A 263 -10.16 20.43 -13.02
N LEU A 264 -11.29 20.35 -12.32
CA LEU A 264 -12.52 19.78 -12.89
C LEU A 264 -13.12 20.65 -13.99
N GLU A 265 -13.18 21.96 -13.79
CA GLU A 265 -13.67 22.89 -14.80
C GLU A 265 -12.80 22.84 -16.06
N LEU A 266 -11.49 22.78 -15.87
CA LEU A 266 -10.51 22.62 -16.95
C LEU A 266 -10.73 21.29 -17.69
N LYS A 267 -10.92 20.17 -16.98
CA LYS A 267 -11.25 18.89 -17.59
C LYS A 267 -12.56 18.91 -18.36
N ARG A 268 -13.60 19.54 -17.82
CA ARG A 268 -14.90 19.69 -18.48
C ARG A 268 -14.79 20.55 -19.74
N GLU A 269 -13.95 21.58 -19.72
CA GLU A 269 -13.63 22.37 -20.91
C GLU A 269 -12.88 21.53 -21.94
N TRP A 270 -11.88 20.76 -21.52
CA TRP A 270 -11.15 19.86 -22.40
C TRP A 270 -12.04 18.80 -23.05
N ARG A 271 -12.95 18.19 -22.27
CA ARG A 271 -13.94 17.23 -22.76
C ARG A 271 -14.85 17.87 -23.81
N ARG A 272 -15.37 19.08 -23.55
CA ARG A 272 -16.16 19.83 -24.53
C ARG A 272 -15.39 20.08 -25.82
N ILE A 273 -14.11 20.48 -25.75
CA ILE A 273 -13.27 20.68 -26.94
C ILE A 273 -13.12 19.37 -27.73
N LEU A 274 -12.86 18.25 -27.05
CA LEU A 274 -12.74 16.94 -27.69
C LEU A 274 -14.04 16.51 -28.39
N GLU A 275 -15.20 16.78 -27.78
CA GLU A 275 -16.52 16.46 -28.33
C GLU A 275 -16.90 17.35 -29.51
N THR A 276 -16.59 18.66 -29.46
CA THR A 276 -17.01 19.62 -30.50
C THR A 276 -16.03 19.74 -31.66
N GLU A 277 -14.73 19.72 -31.38
CA GLU A 277 -13.67 19.98 -32.38
C GLU A 277 -12.90 18.71 -32.77
N GLY A 278 -13.18 17.58 -32.12
CA GLY A 278 -12.37 16.38 -32.22
C GLY A 278 -11.02 16.55 -31.50
N ARG A 279 -10.16 15.53 -31.56
CA ARG A 279 -8.85 15.56 -30.88
C ARG A 279 -7.95 16.65 -31.49
N PRO A 280 -7.61 17.72 -30.75
CA PRO A 280 -6.81 18.80 -31.32
C PRO A 280 -5.39 18.33 -31.59
N ARG A 281 -4.79 18.82 -32.70
CA ARG A 281 -3.40 18.47 -33.09
C ARG A 281 -2.35 18.96 -32.09
N ARG A 282 -2.69 19.93 -31.24
CA ARG A 282 -1.84 20.46 -30.17
C ARG A 282 -2.69 20.74 -28.94
N ILE A 283 -2.19 20.34 -27.78
CA ILE A 283 -2.78 20.67 -26.48
C ILE A 283 -2.58 22.19 -26.25
N PRO A 284 -3.64 22.97 -25.99
CA PRO A 284 -3.50 24.40 -25.72
C PRO A 284 -2.64 24.64 -24.48
N ARG A 285 -1.79 25.68 -24.50
CA ARG A 285 -0.80 25.97 -23.43
C ARG A 285 -1.38 26.04 -22.03
N ARG A 286 -2.61 26.55 -21.89
CA ARG A 286 -3.34 26.59 -20.61
C ARG A 286 -3.58 25.21 -19.95
N PHE A 287 -3.47 24.12 -20.72
CA PHE A 287 -3.54 22.75 -20.22
C PHE A 287 -2.15 22.13 -20.00
N LEU A 288 -1.06 22.82 -20.36
CA LEU A 288 0.33 22.34 -20.25
C LEU A 288 1.10 22.96 -19.07
N ASP A 289 0.65 24.09 -18.53
CA ASP A 289 1.38 24.88 -17.52
C ASP A 289 1.11 24.45 -16.05
N ARG A 290 0.85 23.15 -15.78
CA ARG A 290 0.67 22.61 -14.40
C ARG A 290 1.72 21.57 -14.04
#